data_AF-A0A1V4R2D0-F1
#
_entry.id   AF-A0A1V4R2D0-F1
#
_cell.length_a   1.000
_cell.length_b   1.000
_cell.length_c   1.000
_cell.angle_alpha   90.00
_cell.angle_beta   90.00
_cell.angle_gamma   90.00
#
_symmetry.space_group_name_H-M   'P 1'
#
loop_
_entity.id
_entity.type
_entity.pdbx_description
1 polymer ?
#
loop_
_entity_poly.entity_id
_entity_poly.type
_entity_poly.pdbx_seq_one_letter_code
_entity_poly.pdbx_strand_id
1 'polypeptide(L)'
;MNAVILDTNSIRKKIWVERKELPSEIVAKVSKGKIRKILSKILEFLYLQRDLPFVQLWQFPKTWKNLFMFRVDTDHCSTWQALEFHKICKKNNICGTWFVDTVSKETLKNAYKKMDDQEIALHCRRHLVFHDYKTNLENIKNGLEDLKEVGIEVTGFAAPFGDWNENLGKVLEKFNFGYSTEFTLDYDDLPFYPYIQGKKSSVLQIPIHPVSTGRLRRSHFTDEEKWQYFKKFIDRQIALNDPIFIYHHPSHDQLNLFNKVFEYINSKNINKMNYKEFSNWWKKRLSFQYELNFANDEINCNFENETSEFSFKISYNNKSVITAIKKSIKLDELNWKEPGKVEWISNLERTRKKHWRDILYNYESKKGKRNV
;
A
#
# COMPACT_ATOMS: atom_id res chain seq x y z
N MET A 1 -20.51 3.61 14.57
CA MET A 1 -19.23 3.10 14.01
C MET A 1 -18.10 3.38 15.00
N ASN A 2 -17.11 2.50 15.14
CA ASN A 2 -16.10 2.61 16.20
C ASN A 2 -15.16 3.81 15.99
N ALA A 3 -15.05 4.69 17.00
CA ALA A 3 -14.25 5.92 16.94
C ALA A 3 -12.77 5.67 16.61
N VAL A 4 -12.23 4.51 16.97
CA VAL A 4 -10.82 4.13 16.71
C VAL A 4 -10.57 3.89 15.21
N ILE A 5 -11.53 3.28 14.51
CA ILE A 5 -11.44 3.03 13.06
C ILE A 5 -11.63 4.33 12.26
N LEU A 6 -12.40 5.26 12.82
CA LEU A 6 -12.65 6.57 12.22
C LEU A 6 -11.55 7.60 12.53
N ASP A 7 -10.55 7.27 13.36
CA ASP A 7 -9.46 8.19 13.67
C ASP A 7 -8.59 8.42 12.43
N THR A 8 -8.55 9.68 11.99
CA THR A 8 -7.76 10.17 10.85
C THR A 8 -6.54 10.97 11.30
N ASN A 9 -6.24 11.00 12.61
CA ASN A 9 -5.11 11.73 13.14
C ASN A 9 -3.80 11.02 12.78
N SER A 10 -2.74 11.79 12.61
CA SER A 10 -1.40 11.29 12.37
C SER A 10 -0.42 11.69 13.46
N ILE A 11 0.56 10.84 13.71
CA ILE A 11 1.66 11.10 14.65
C ILE A 11 2.95 10.51 14.12
N ARG A 12 4.08 11.08 14.55
CA ARG A 12 5.39 10.46 14.30
C ARG A 12 5.50 9.14 15.06
N LYS A 13 5.75 8.05 14.35
CA LYS A 13 6.04 6.74 14.93
C LYS A 13 7.42 6.27 14.52
N LYS A 14 8.09 5.58 15.44
CA LYS A 14 9.33 4.84 15.15
C LYS A 14 8.99 3.47 14.61
N ILE A 15 9.77 3.05 13.63
CA ILE A 15 9.62 1.78 12.94
C ILE A 15 10.74 0.88 13.44
N TRP A 16 10.36 -0.28 13.93
CA TRP A 16 11.31 -1.15 14.61
C TRP A 16 12.30 -1.72 13.59
N VAL A 17 13.58 -1.69 13.99
CA VAL A 17 14.71 -2.33 13.31
C VAL A 17 15.70 -2.79 14.37
N GLU A 18 16.55 -3.74 14.01
CA GLU A 18 17.62 -4.28 14.85
C GLU A 18 18.84 -3.34 14.90
N ARG A 19 18.62 -2.09 15.31
CA ARG A 19 19.65 -1.05 15.42
C ARG A 19 19.30 -0.09 16.54
N LYS A 20 20.29 0.60 17.11
CA LYS A 20 20.08 1.62 18.17
C LYS A 20 19.19 2.78 17.69
N GLU A 21 19.53 3.38 16.55
CA GLU A 21 18.74 4.43 15.92
C GLU A 21 17.62 3.83 15.06
N LEU A 22 16.39 4.28 15.29
CA LEU A 22 15.20 3.78 14.59
C LEU A 22 14.72 4.82 13.58
N PRO A 23 14.36 4.41 12.35
CA PRO A 23 13.67 5.30 11.42
C PRO A 23 12.30 5.69 11.97
N SER A 24 11.86 6.89 11.62
CA SER A 24 10.53 7.39 12.01
C SER A 24 9.84 8.17 10.90
N GLU A 25 8.52 8.07 10.87
CA GLU A 25 7.66 8.77 9.92
C GLU A 25 6.37 9.23 10.60
N ILE A 26 5.78 10.32 10.12
CA ILE A 26 4.42 10.75 10.47
C ILE A 26 3.44 9.84 9.73
N VAL A 27 2.73 9.00 10.47
CA VAL A 27 1.80 8.01 9.94
C VAL A 27 0.50 8.03 10.74
N ALA A 28 -0.50 7.27 10.31
CA ALA A 28 -1.76 7.15 11.05
C ALA A 28 -1.53 6.82 12.54
N LYS A 29 -2.21 7.53 13.44
CA LYS A 29 -2.09 7.36 14.89
C LYS A 29 -2.56 5.98 15.31
N VAL A 30 -3.68 5.55 14.75
CA VAL A 30 -4.19 4.19 14.88
C VAL A 30 -3.69 3.36 13.70
N SER A 31 -3.12 2.19 13.97
CA SER A 31 -2.78 1.22 12.92
C SER A 31 -4.01 0.36 12.64
N LYS A 32 -4.81 0.72 11.62
CA LYS A 32 -6.09 0.06 11.36
C LYS A 32 -5.85 -1.38 10.88
N GLY A 33 -4.77 -1.62 10.14
CA GLY A 33 -4.36 -2.97 9.76
C GLY A 33 -4.02 -3.90 10.91
N LYS A 34 -3.43 -3.40 12.00
CA LYS A 34 -3.23 -4.23 13.21
C LYS A 34 -4.56 -4.59 13.86
N ILE A 35 -5.50 -3.65 13.94
CA ILE A 35 -6.84 -3.91 14.48
C ILE A 35 -7.56 -4.94 13.62
N ARG A 36 -7.56 -4.77 12.30
CA ARG A 36 -8.15 -5.73 11.37
C ARG A 36 -7.56 -7.13 11.54
N LYS A 37 -6.23 -7.26 11.63
CA LYS A 37 -5.55 -8.54 11.86
C LYS A 37 -5.96 -9.21 13.18
N ILE A 38 -6.05 -8.43 14.27
CA ILE A 38 -6.54 -8.93 15.57
C ILE A 38 -7.97 -9.43 15.42
N LEU A 39 -8.87 -8.65 14.82
CA LEU A 39 -10.26 -9.04 14.60
C LEU A 39 -10.38 -10.31 13.75
N SER A 40 -9.62 -10.40 12.64
CA SER A 40 -9.59 -11.62 11.82
C SER A 40 -9.12 -12.83 12.61
N LYS A 41 -8.14 -12.68 13.50
CA LYS A 41 -7.65 -13.78 14.35
C LYS A 41 -8.65 -14.17 15.44
N ILE A 42 -9.37 -13.22 16.01
CA ILE A 42 -10.47 -13.49 16.95
C ILE A 42 -11.57 -14.27 16.23
N LEU A 43 -11.98 -13.85 15.03
CA LEU A 43 -13.00 -14.56 14.25
C LEU A 43 -12.54 -15.98 13.89
N GLU A 44 -11.31 -16.13 13.40
CA GLU A 44 -10.71 -17.44 13.12
C GLU A 44 -10.74 -18.34 14.35
N PHE A 45 -10.32 -17.84 15.52
CA PHE A 45 -10.39 -18.58 16.78
C PHE A 45 -11.83 -19.00 17.15
N LEU A 46 -12.80 -18.09 17.06
CA LEU A 46 -14.19 -18.36 17.41
C LEU A 46 -14.84 -19.42 16.51
N TYR A 47 -14.50 -19.44 15.21
CA TYR A 47 -14.95 -20.49 14.29
C TYR A 47 -14.35 -21.85 14.66
N LEU A 48 -13.05 -21.88 14.94
CA LEU A 48 -12.36 -23.10 15.37
C LEU A 48 -12.93 -23.68 16.68
N GLN A 49 -13.32 -22.83 17.65
CA GLN A 49 -13.96 -23.29 18.89
C GLN A 49 -15.32 -23.97 18.66
N ARG A 50 -15.92 -23.77 17.50
CA ARG A 50 -17.20 -24.37 17.09
C ARG A 50 -17.01 -25.52 16.10
N ASP A 51 -15.76 -25.93 15.88
CA ASP A 51 -15.39 -26.92 14.85
C ASP A 51 -15.85 -26.53 13.44
N LEU A 52 -15.81 -25.23 13.14
CA LEU A 52 -16.17 -24.69 11.83
C LEU A 52 -14.92 -24.19 11.10
N PRO A 53 -14.81 -24.41 9.78
CA PRO A 53 -13.77 -23.79 8.98
C PRO A 53 -14.03 -22.27 8.88
N PHE A 54 -12.99 -21.47 9.10
CA PHE A 54 -13.04 -20.04 8.86
C PHE A 54 -12.68 -19.74 7.41
N VAL A 55 -13.68 -19.34 6.62
CA VAL A 55 -13.54 -19.06 5.18
C VAL A 55 -13.61 -17.55 4.94
N GLN A 56 -12.66 -17.02 4.17
CA GLN A 56 -12.67 -15.63 3.71
C GLN A 56 -12.19 -15.53 2.27
N LEU A 57 -12.65 -14.52 1.53
CA LEU A 57 -12.03 -14.19 0.24
C LEU A 57 -10.55 -13.89 0.43
N TRP A 58 -9.72 -14.45 -0.44
CA TRP A 58 -8.30 -14.20 -0.44
C TRP A 58 -7.99 -12.78 -0.91
N GLN A 59 -6.91 -12.20 -0.39
CA GLN A 59 -6.58 -10.79 -0.59
C GLN A 59 -5.77 -10.49 -1.86
N PHE A 60 -5.42 -11.51 -2.65
CA PHE A 60 -4.73 -11.36 -3.92
C PHE A 60 -5.47 -12.05 -5.07
N PRO A 61 -5.26 -11.63 -6.33
CA PRO A 61 -5.84 -12.29 -7.50
C PRO A 61 -5.51 -13.78 -7.57
N LYS A 62 -6.46 -14.58 -8.06
CA LYS A 62 -6.30 -16.03 -8.22
C LYS A 62 -5.79 -16.64 -6.91
N THR A 63 -4.84 -17.58 -6.97
CA THR A 63 -4.20 -18.21 -5.80
C THR A 63 -2.81 -17.62 -5.51
N TRP A 64 -2.55 -16.37 -5.91
CA TRP A 64 -1.26 -15.72 -5.69
C TRP A 64 -0.92 -15.64 -4.21
N LYS A 65 0.28 -16.06 -3.82
CA LYS A 65 0.70 -16.05 -2.40
C LYS A 65 0.98 -14.64 -1.88
N ASN A 66 1.55 -13.79 -2.72
CA ASN A 66 1.91 -12.41 -2.42
C ASN A 66 1.74 -11.53 -3.65
N LEU A 67 1.70 -10.23 -3.41
CA LEU A 67 1.65 -9.18 -4.43
C LEU A 67 2.68 -8.09 -4.10
N PHE A 68 3.45 -7.71 -5.11
CA PHE A 68 4.33 -6.55 -5.10
C PHE A 68 3.71 -5.41 -5.91
N MET A 69 3.68 -4.22 -5.33
CA MET A 69 3.39 -2.98 -6.06
C MET A 69 4.46 -1.95 -5.73
N PHE A 70 4.86 -1.19 -6.74
CA PHE A 70 5.91 -0.20 -6.59
C PHE A 70 5.41 1.19 -6.96
N ARG A 71 5.50 2.10 -6.01
CA ARG A 71 5.12 3.50 -6.16
C ARG A 71 6.36 4.37 -6.40
N VAL A 72 6.31 5.24 -7.39
CA VAL A 72 7.35 6.22 -7.69
C VAL A 72 6.79 7.61 -7.45
N ASP A 73 7.33 8.31 -6.47
CA ASP A 73 7.01 9.72 -6.20
C ASP A 73 8.04 10.59 -6.90
N THR A 74 7.61 11.43 -7.83
CA THR A 74 8.56 12.15 -8.68
C THR A 74 9.09 13.44 -8.09
N ASP A 75 8.89 13.71 -6.81
CA ASP A 75 9.28 14.96 -6.12
C ASP A 75 10.57 15.60 -6.69
N HIS A 76 10.39 16.67 -7.47
CA HIS A 76 11.46 17.44 -8.10
C HIS A 76 12.40 16.62 -9.01
N CYS A 77 11.89 15.56 -9.62
CA CYS A 77 12.61 14.65 -10.48
C CYS A 77 12.89 15.30 -11.84
N SER A 78 14.16 15.26 -12.25
CA SER A 78 14.53 15.64 -13.60
C SER A 78 14.08 14.60 -14.64
N THR A 79 13.96 15.02 -15.90
CA THR A 79 13.66 14.10 -17.02
C THR A 79 14.68 12.96 -17.09
N TRP A 80 15.96 13.25 -16.86
CA TRP A 80 17.01 12.24 -16.87
C TRP A 80 16.83 11.21 -15.73
N GLN A 81 16.60 11.66 -14.48
CA GLN A 81 16.36 10.76 -13.35
C GLN A 81 15.14 9.86 -13.57
N ALA A 82 14.06 10.42 -14.13
CA ALA A 82 12.86 9.65 -14.46
C ALA A 82 13.17 8.54 -15.48
N LEU A 83 13.89 8.87 -16.56
CA LEU A 83 14.24 7.91 -17.61
C LEU A 83 15.21 6.83 -17.12
N GLU A 84 16.22 7.18 -16.33
CA GLU A 84 17.15 6.19 -15.75
C GLU A 84 16.43 5.24 -14.79
N PHE A 85 15.55 5.76 -13.95
CA PHE A 85 14.78 4.92 -13.04
C PHE A 85 13.78 4.02 -13.80
N HIS A 86 13.15 4.52 -14.86
CA HIS A 86 12.30 3.74 -15.75
C HIS A 86 13.05 2.59 -16.42
N LYS A 87 14.30 2.79 -16.86
CA LYS A 87 15.15 1.72 -17.39
C LYS A 87 15.35 0.59 -16.37
N ILE A 88 15.55 0.92 -15.09
CA ILE A 88 15.69 -0.08 -14.02
C ILE A 88 14.38 -0.85 -13.80
N CYS A 89 13.23 -0.17 -13.84
CA CYS A 89 11.91 -0.83 -13.81
C CYS A 89 11.75 -1.82 -14.97
N LYS A 90 12.02 -1.38 -16.21
CA LYS A 90 11.92 -2.22 -17.41
C LYS A 90 12.86 -3.43 -17.35
N LYS A 91 14.13 -3.20 -17.01
CA LYS A 91 15.14 -4.27 -16.85
C LYS A 91 14.65 -5.39 -15.93
N ASN A 92 13.89 -5.03 -14.89
CA ASN A 92 13.42 -5.96 -13.86
C ASN A 92 11.94 -6.37 -14.03
N ASN A 93 11.30 -6.02 -15.14
CA ASN A 93 9.87 -6.25 -15.38
C ASN A 93 8.99 -5.76 -14.21
N ILE A 94 9.25 -4.53 -13.74
CA ILE A 94 8.43 -3.85 -12.75
C ILE A 94 7.50 -2.87 -13.47
N CYS A 95 6.20 -3.11 -13.36
CA CYS A 95 5.16 -2.13 -13.71
C CYS A 95 4.90 -1.27 -12.47
N GLY A 96 5.57 -0.11 -12.41
CA GLY A 96 5.40 0.85 -11.34
C GLY A 96 4.23 1.79 -11.60
N THR A 97 3.75 2.43 -10.53
CA THR A 97 2.85 3.57 -10.59
C THR A 97 3.62 4.84 -10.28
N TRP A 98 3.71 5.74 -11.25
CA TRP A 98 4.42 7.00 -11.19
C TRP A 98 3.46 8.12 -10.83
N PHE A 99 3.55 8.58 -9.58
CA PHE A 99 2.81 9.74 -9.10
C PHE A 99 3.62 10.98 -9.43
N VAL A 100 3.14 11.71 -10.43
CA VAL A 100 3.90 12.81 -11.03
C VAL A 100 3.51 14.16 -10.42
N ASP A 101 4.51 14.96 -10.09
CA ASP A 101 4.33 16.40 -9.93
C ASP A 101 4.25 17.08 -11.31
N THR A 102 3.34 18.03 -11.46
CA THR A 102 2.98 18.56 -12.80
C THR A 102 3.65 19.89 -13.14
N VAL A 103 4.55 20.38 -12.29
CA VAL A 103 5.20 21.69 -12.47
C VAL A 103 6.01 21.74 -13.77
N SER A 104 6.72 20.65 -14.10
CA SER A 104 7.57 20.58 -15.29
C SER A 104 6.82 19.97 -16.48
N LYS A 105 6.23 20.84 -17.32
CA LYS A 105 5.62 20.41 -18.60
C LYS A 105 6.61 19.68 -19.52
N GLU A 106 7.90 20.05 -19.45
CA GLU A 106 8.95 19.37 -20.19
C GLU A 106 9.08 17.90 -19.75
N THR A 107 9.19 17.65 -18.43
CA THR A 107 9.31 16.29 -17.90
C THR A 107 8.05 15.46 -18.21
N LEU A 108 6.86 16.06 -18.09
CA LEU A 108 5.61 15.41 -18.46
C LEU A 108 5.63 14.89 -19.91
N LYS A 109 6.05 15.74 -20.86
CA LYS A 109 6.10 15.38 -22.30
C LYS A 109 7.24 14.43 -22.64
N ASN A 110 8.43 14.68 -22.07
CA ASN A 110 9.66 14.03 -22.51
C ASN A 110 9.94 12.70 -21.80
N ALA A 111 9.40 12.51 -20.59
CA ALA A 111 9.49 11.26 -19.83
C ALA A 111 8.13 10.57 -19.70
N TYR A 112 7.23 11.09 -18.86
CA TYR A 112 6.07 10.32 -18.38
C TYR A 112 5.07 9.95 -19.47
N LYS A 113 4.81 10.84 -20.44
CA LYS A 113 3.92 10.54 -21.58
C LYS A 113 4.39 9.35 -22.43
N LYS A 114 5.69 9.02 -22.38
CA LYS A 114 6.31 7.95 -23.17
C LYS A 114 6.42 6.62 -22.40
N MET A 115 6.00 6.57 -21.14
CA MET A 115 6.03 5.36 -20.31
C MET A 115 4.72 4.58 -20.45
N ASP A 116 4.48 4.01 -21.63
CA ASP A 116 3.25 3.25 -21.95
C ASP A 116 3.13 1.91 -21.20
N ASP A 117 4.26 1.38 -20.71
CA ASP A 117 4.37 0.17 -19.90
C ASP A 117 4.24 0.42 -18.39
N GLN A 118 3.98 1.67 -17.99
CA GLN A 118 3.87 2.09 -16.59
C GLN A 118 2.52 2.78 -16.36
N GLU A 119 2.05 2.79 -15.12
CA GLU A 119 0.91 3.63 -14.76
C GLU A 119 1.40 5.04 -14.43
N ILE A 120 0.75 6.07 -14.99
CA ILE A 120 0.90 7.46 -14.55
C ILE A 120 -0.30 7.86 -13.68
N ALA A 121 -0.02 8.50 -12.55
CA ALA A 121 -0.98 8.97 -11.56
C ALA A 121 -0.61 10.38 -11.10
N LEU A 122 -1.57 11.10 -10.49
CA LEU A 122 -1.31 12.47 -10.01
C LEU A 122 -0.69 12.43 -8.61
N HIS A 123 0.41 13.17 -8.42
CA HIS A 123 0.91 13.48 -7.08
C HIS A 123 0.39 14.84 -6.62
N CYS A 124 0.69 15.89 -7.40
CA CYS A 124 0.24 17.25 -7.14
C CYS A 124 0.70 18.21 -8.24
N ARG A 125 0.21 19.45 -8.23
CA ARG A 125 0.92 20.58 -8.85
C ARG A 125 1.87 21.25 -7.87
N ARG A 126 1.36 21.68 -6.72
CA ARG A 126 2.12 22.18 -5.57
C ARG A 126 2.30 21.05 -4.58
N HIS A 127 3.54 20.79 -4.16
CA HIS A 127 3.93 19.64 -3.33
C HIS A 127 3.51 19.79 -1.85
N LEU A 128 2.19 19.95 -1.63
CA LEU A 128 1.53 20.16 -0.34
C LEU A 128 0.10 19.60 -0.34
N VAL A 129 -0.34 19.17 0.84
CA VAL A 129 -1.76 18.97 1.17
C VAL A 129 -2.21 20.15 2.03
N PHE A 130 -3.29 20.80 1.62
CA PHE A 130 -3.81 21.97 2.31
C PHE A 130 -4.85 21.58 3.36
N HIS A 131 -5.06 22.43 4.35
CA HIS A 131 -6.10 22.19 5.36
C HIS A 131 -7.51 22.45 4.82
N ASP A 132 -7.67 23.36 3.87
CA ASP A 132 -8.97 23.77 3.34
C ASP A 132 -9.31 23.09 2.01
N TYR A 133 -10.60 22.97 1.74
CA TYR A 133 -11.12 22.33 0.53
C TYR A 133 -10.75 23.10 -0.75
N LYS A 134 -10.81 24.43 -0.72
CA LYS A 134 -10.68 25.27 -1.92
C LYS A 134 -9.26 25.21 -2.50
N THR A 135 -8.24 25.28 -1.65
CA THR A 135 -6.85 25.22 -2.08
C THR A 135 -6.46 23.82 -2.57
N ASN A 136 -6.95 22.75 -1.92
CA ASN A 136 -6.78 21.39 -2.44
C ASN A 136 -7.46 21.23 -3.80
N LEU A 137 -8.69 21.76 -3.96
CA LEU A 137 -9.44 21.73 -5.20
C LEU A 137 -8.66 22.39 -6.34
N GLU A 138 -8.15 23.59 -6.11
CA GLU A 138 -7.36 24.34 -7.09
C GLU A 138 -6.06 23.61 -7.44
N ASN A 139 -5.34 23.10 -6.42
CA ASN A 139 -4.08 22.39 -6.62
C ASN A 139 -4.25 21.14 -7.51
N ILE A 140 -5.28 20.34 -7.22
CA ILE A 140 -5.57 19.11 -7.97
C ILE A 140 -6.13 19.45 -9.35
N LYS A 141 -7.03 20.42 -9.46
CA LYS A 141 -7.57 20.88 -10.75
C LYS A 141 -6.44 21.28 -11.70
N ASN A 142 -5.55 22.15 -11.24
CA ASN A 142 -4.46 22.66 -12.07
C ASN A 142 -3.49 21.54 -12.48
N GLY A 143 -3.24 20.56 -11.59
CA GLY A 143 -2.43 19.39 -11.94
C GLY A 143 -3.08 18.48 -12.99
N LEU A 144 -4.39 18.24 -12.88
CA LEU A 144 -5.14 17.50 -13.89
C LEU A 144 -5.16 18.24 -15.24
N GLU A 145 -5.26 19.57 -15.24
CA GLU A 145 -5.18 20.39 -16.45
C GLU A 145 -3.79 20.27 -17.11
N ASP A 146 -2.70 20.36 -16.34
CA ASP A 146 -1.33 20.18 -16.86
C ASP A 146 -1.14 18.80 -17.52
N LEU A 147 -1.68 17.74 -16.90
CA LEU A 147 -1.63 16.38 -17.46
C LEU A 147 -2.47 16.24 -18.73
N LYS A 148 -3.67 16.83 -18.73
CA LYS A 148 -4.57 16.81 -19.88
C LYS A 148 -3.95 17.52 -21.09
N GLU A 149 -3.26 18.65 -20.89
CA GLU A 149 -2.57 19.39 -21.97
C GLU A 149 -1.50 18.56 -22.69
N VAL A 150 -0.91 17.57 -22.02
CA VAL A 150 0.07 16.64 -22.61
C VAL A 150 -0.54 15.30 -23.00
N GLY A 151 -1.87 15.17 -22.89
CA GLY A 151 -2.63 13.97 -23.21
C GLY A 151 -2.42 12.82 -22.24
N ILE A 152 -2.12 13.08 -20.96
CA ILE A 152 -2.07 12.06 -19.91
C ILE A 152 -3.37 12.10 -19.13
N GLU A 153 -4.04 10.95 -19.05
CA GLU A 153 -5.21 10.74 -18.18
C GLU A 153 -4.81 9.86 -17.00
N VAL A 154 -5.31 10.19 -15.82
CA VAL A 154 -4.92 9.55 -14.56
C VAL A 154 -6.14 9.13 -13.76
N THR A 155 -6.01 8.01 -13.05
CA THR A 155 -7.07 7.49 -12.16
C THR A 155 -6.64 7.38 -10.70
N GLY A 156 -5.35 7.54 -10.42
CA GLY A 156 -4.75 7.43 -9.10
C GLY A 156 -4.28 8.76 -8.56
N PHE A 157 -4.27 8.87 -7.23
CA PHE A 157 -3.67 9.98 -6.51
C PHE A 157 -2.73 9.49 -5.42
N ALA A 158 -1.65 10.22 -5.16
CA ALA A 158 -0.90 10.09 -3.93
C ALA A 158 -0.59 11.46 -3.38
N ALA A 159 -0.80 11.64 -2.08
CA ALA A 159 -0.59 12.96 -1.49
C ALA A 159 0.90 13.23 -1.18
N PRO A 160 1.38 14.46 -1.39
CA PRO A 160 2.67 14.92 -0.88
C PRO A 160 2.85 14.62 0.61
N PHE A 161 4.03 14.16 0.98
CA PHE A 161 4.37 13.72 2.36
C PHE A 161 3.49 12.58 2.92
N GLY A 162 2.70 11.92 2.06
CA GLY A 162 1.73 10.90 2.47
C GLY A 162 0.64 11.44 3.40
N ASP A 163 0.40 12.75 3.38
CA ASP A 163 -0.57 13.46 4.21
C ASP A 163 -2.02 13.21 3.75
N TRP A 164 -2.96 13.26 4.68
CA TRP A 164 -4.38 13.11 4.37
C TRP A 164 -5.23 13.92 5.35
N ASN A 165 -6.31 14.50 4.84
CA ASN A 165 -7.39 15.05 5.66
C ASN A 165 -8.73 14.93 4.90
N GLU A 166 -9.84 15.14 5.60
CA GLU A 166 -11.17 15.00 4.98
C GLU A 166 -11.40 15.96 3.81
N ASN A 167 -10.80 17.15 3.83
CA ASN A 167 -10.95 18.11 2.74
C ASN A 167 -10.24 17.65 1.47
N LEU A 168 -9.06 17.04 1.59
CA LEU A 168 -8.42 16.33 0.48
C LEU A 168 -9.34 15.19 -0.02
N GLY A 169 -9.85 14.35 0.88
CA GLY A 169 -10.75 13.25 0.53
C GLY A 169 -11.95 13.72 -0.32
N LYS A 170 -12.63 14.80 0.08
CA LYS A 170 -13.75 15.38 -0.69
C LYS A 170 -13.35 15.87 -2.09
N VAL A 171 -12.15 16.41 -2.23
CA VAL A 171 -11.64 16.84 -3.54
C VAL A 171 -11.37 15.63 -4.43
N LEU A 172 -10.79 14.56 -3.87
CA LEU A 172 -10.55 13.33 -4.61
C LEU A 172 -11.85 12.68 -5.11
N GLU A 173 -12.90 12.69 -4.28
CA GLU A 173 -14.26 12.25 -4.70
C GLU A 173 -14.81 13.11 -5.84
N LYS A 174 -14.67 14.43 -5.74
CA LYS A 174 -15.17 15.36 -6.77
C LYS A 174 -14.54 15.12 -8.14
N PHE A 175 -13.27 14.72 -8.19
CA PHE A 175 -12.57 14.39 -9.44
C PHE A 175 -12.67 12.91 -9.83
N ASN A 176 -13.49 12.12 -9.13
CA ASN A 176 -13.70 10.69 -9.41
C ASN A 176 -12.41 9.88 -9.45
N PHE A 177 -11.45 10.18 -8.57
CA PHE A 177 -10.26 9.33 -8.47
C PHE A 177 -10.66 7.90 -8.12
N GLY A 178 -10.05 6.94 -8.82
CA GLY A 178 -10.31 5.52 -8.61
C GLY A 178 -9.74 5.03 -7.28
N TYR A 179 -8.60 5.57 -6.87
CA TYR A 179 -7.93 5.23 -5.63
C TYR A 179 -6.99 6.36 -5.19
N SER A 180 -6.59 6.32 -3.91
CA SER A 180 -5.53 7.16 -3.33
C SER A 180 -4.57 6.34 -2.46
N THR A 181 -3.36 6.84 -2.21
CA THR A 181 -2.34 6.13 -1.42
C THR A 181 -1.54 7.07 -0.52
N GLU A 182 -1.89 7.08 0.75
CA GLU A 182 -1.30 7.90 1.80
C GLU A 182 -1.04 7.05 3.04
N PHE A 183 0.01 7.35 3.79
CA PHE A 183 0.37 6.63 5.02
C PHE A 183 -0.06 7.34 6.31
N THR A 184 -0.52 8.59 6.25
CA THR A 184 -1.10 9.27 7.42
C THR A 184 -2.55 8.88 7.69
N LEU A 185 -3.27 8.38 6.69
CA LEU A 185 -4.61 7.84 6.86
C LEU A 185 -4.57 6.38 7.36
N ASP A 186 -3.75 5.54 6.73
CA ASP A 186 -3.39 4.20 7.22
C ASP A 186 -2.15 3.65 6.50
N TYR A 187 -1.50 2.62 7.04
CA TYR A 187 -0.27 2.06 6.49
C TYR A 187 -0.12 0.58 6.84
N ASP A 188 0.61 -0.17 6.01
CA ASP A 188 0.81 -1.63 6.14
C ASP A 188 -0.52 -2.42 6.31
N ASP A 189 -1.56 -2.02 5.57
CA ASP A 189 -2.90 -2.63 5.59
C ASP A 189 -3.44 -2.94 4.18
N LEU A 190 -4.60 -3.60 4.12
CA LEU A 190 -5.36 -3.87 2.90
C LEU A 190 -6.18 -2.65 2.48
N PRO A 191 -6.57 -2.55 1.19
CA PRO A 191 -7.37 -1.42 0.72
C PRO A 191 -8.75 -1.33 1.37
N PHE A 192 -9.22 -0.11 1.60
CA PHE A 192 -10.51 0.19 2.21
C PHE A 192 -11.09 1.51 1.71
N TYR A 193 -12.38 1.73 1.92
CA TYR A 193 -13.02 3.03 1.67
C TYR A 193 -13.03 3.85 2.96
N PRO A 194 -12.32 5.00 3.02
CA PRO A 194 -12.34 5.87 4.19
C PRO A 194 -13.73 6.44 4.41
N TYR A 195 -14.00 6.89 5.63
CA TYR A 195 -15.25 7.60 5.94
C TYR A 195 -15.02 9.10 5.89
N ILE A 196 -15.89 9.81 5.16
CA ILE A 196 -15.93 11.26 5.10
C ILE A 196 -17.34 11.69 5.50
N GLN A 197 -17.46 12.51 6.55
CA GLN A 197 -18.75 12.98 7.07
C GLN A 197 -19.76 11.83 7.33
N GLY A 198 -19.28 10.71 7.86
CA GLY A 198 -20.10 9.54 8.20
C GLY A 198 -20.49 8.65 7.03
N LYS A 199 -20.08 8.96 5.79
CA LYS A 199 -20.32 8.14 4.60
C LYS A 199 -19.03 7.49 4.11
N LYS A 200 -19.11 6.29 3.55
CA LYS A 200 -17.99 5.68 2.84
C LYS A 200 -17.64 6.53 1.64
N SER A 201 -16.36 6.75 1.44
CA SER A 201 -15.87 7.47 0.28
C SER A 201 -16.03 6.65 -1.00
N SER A 202 -16.13 7.32 -2.16
CA SER A 202 -16.05 6.66 -3.47
C SER A 202 -14.61 6.33 -3.88
N VAL A 203 -13.61 6.94 -3.23
CA VAL A 203 -12.18 6.74 -3.52
C VAL A 203 -11.62 5.61 -2.65
N LEU A 204 -11.02 4.60 -3.28
CA LEU A 204 -10.40 3.49 -2.56
C LEU A 204 -9.05 3.92 -1.98
N GLN A 205 -8.87 3.81 -0.67
CA GLN A 205 -7.55 3.97 -0.05
C GLN A 205 -6.74 2.70 -0.22
N ILE A 206 -5.52 2.82 -0.76
CA ILE A 206 -4.52 1.75 -0.82
C ILE A 206 -3.36 2.15 0.11
N PRO A 207 -3.31 1.61 1.34
CA PRO A 207 -2.22 1.86 2.29
C PRO A 207 -0.86 1.47 1.71
N ILE A 208 0.20 2.11 2.17
CA ILE A 208 1.57 1.82 1.73
C ILE A 208 2.52 1.69 2.92
N HIS A 209 3.64 1.00 2.75
CA HIS A 209 4.71 1.00 3.73
C HIS A 209 5.34 2.40 3.83
N PRO A 210 5.43 3.02 5.03
CA PRO A 210 5.76 4.44 5.15
C PRO A 210 7.27 4.77 5.02
N VAL A 211 8.15 3.76 4.97
CA VAL A 211 9.61 4.00 4.95
C VAL A 211 10.15 4.09 3.53
N SER A 212 10.62 5.28 3.16
CA SER A 212 11.46 5.51 1.99
C SER A 212 12.95 5.45 2.33
N THR A 213 13.78 5.35 1.30
CA THR A 213 15.25 5.49 1.44
C THR A 213 15.66 6.83 2.04
N GLY A 214 14.90 7.90 1.80
CA GLY A 214 15.14 9.20 2.42
C GLY A 214 15.01 9.16 3.94
N ARG A 215 14.07 8.37 4.47
CA ARG A 215 13.91 8.16 5.93
C ARG A 215 15.02 7.31 6.52
N LEU A 216 15.45 6.28 5.81
CA LEU A 216 16.60 5.47 6.21
C LEU A 216 17.88 6.32 6.22
N ARG A 217 18.10 7.16 5.19
CA ARG A 217 19.23 8.10 5.13
C ARG A 217 19.23 9.07 6.31
N ARG A 218 18.08 9.68 6.64
CA ARG A 218 17.93 10.57 7.83
C ARG A 218 18.21 9.86 9.15
N SER A 219 18.13 8.53 9.16
CA SER A 219 18.42 7.69 10.33
C SER A 219 19.80 7.03 10.23
N HIS A 220 20.66 7.56 9.36
CA HIS A 220 22.05 7.14 9.15
C HIS A 220 22.20 5.67 8.76
N PHE A 221 21.31 5.18 7.88
CA PHE A 221 21.49 3.87 7.27
C PHE A 221 22.51 3.93 6.14
N THR A 222 23.47 3.01 6.16
CA THR A 222 24.34 2.73 5.01
C THR A 222 23.54 2.06 3.89
N ASP A 223 24.08 2.03 2.67
CA ASP A 223 23.37 1.41 1.53
C ASP A 223 23.11 -0.08 1.74
N GLU A 224 24.05 -0.80 2.37
CA GLU A 224 23.85 -2.21 2.70
C GLU A 224 22.77 -2.37 3.79
N GLU A 225 22.73 -1.49 4.80
CA GLU A 225 21.66 -1.53 5.80
C GLU A 225 20.28 -1.19 5.21
N LYS A 226 20.21 -0.27 4.23
CA LYS A 226 18.96 0.00 3.49
C LYS A 226 18.50 -1.22 2.71
N TRP A 227 19.42 -1.90 2.04
CA TRP A 227 19.13 -3.16 1.36
C TRP A 227 18.60 -4.21 2.34
N GLN A 228 19.30 -4.44 3.46
CA GLN A 228 18.87 -5.40 4.48
C GLN A 228 17.51 -5.03 5.09
N TYR A 229 17.22 -3.73 5.24
CA TYR A 229 15.90 -3.26 5.66
C TYR A 229 14.79 -3.74 4.72
N PHE A 230 14.91 -3.44 3.42
CA PHE A 230 13.89 -3.83 2.44
C PHE A 230 13.80 -5.34 2.29
N LYS A 231 14.94 -6.06 2.30
CA LYS A 231 14.95 -7.52 2.28
C LYS A 231 14.19 -8.11 3.46
N LYS A 232 14.47 -7.68 4.68
CA LYS A 232 13.76 -8.13 5.91
C LYS A 232 12.26 -7.80 5.84
N PHE A 233 11.90 -6.62 5.33
CA PHE A 233 10.50 -6.26 5.12
C PHE A 233 9.82 -7.22 4.14
N ILE A 234 10.41 -7.44 2.95
CA ILE A 234 9.87 -8.35 1.93
C ILE A 234 9.70 -9.77 2.49
N ASP A 235 10.72 -10.31 3.15
CA ASP A 235 10.68 -11.65 3.73
C ASP A 235 9.56 -11.79 4.78
N ARG A 236 9.39 -10.76 5.61
CA ARG A 236 8.30 -10.71 6.58
C ARG A 236 6.93 -10.68 5.92
N GLN A 237 6.73 -9.86 4.89
CA GLN A 237 5.45 -9.79 4.19
C GLN A 237 5.13 -11.12 3.47
N ILE A 238 6.14 -11.81 2.91
CA ILE A 238 6.00 -13.16 2.38
C ILE A 238 5.53 -14.13 3.46
N ALA A 239 6.20 -14.17 4.60
CA ALA A 239 5.86 -15.08 5.69
C ALA A 239 4.44 -14.85 6.25
N LEU A 240 3.98 -13.59 6.27
CA LEU A 240 2.63 -13.22 6.71
C LEU A 240 1.57 -13.31 5.61
N ASN A 241 1.98 -13.59 4.36
CA ASN A 241 1.19 -13.41 3.15
C ASN A 241 0.56 -12.01 3.05
N ASP A 242 1.25 -10.97 3.54
CA ASP A 242 0.81 -9.58 3.46
C ASP A 242 1.27 -8.92 2.13
N PRO A 243 0.65 -7.80 1.71
CA PRO A 243 1.08 -7.07 0.52
C PRO A 243 2.46 -6.43 0.68
N ILE A 244 3.23 -6.36 -0.40
CA ILE A 244 4.57 -5.76 -0.44
C ILE A 244 4.47 -4.46 -1.25
N PHE A 245 4.09 -3.38 -0.58
CA PHE A 245 3.91 -2.08 -1.20
C PHE A 245 5.02 -1.14 -0.76
N ILE A 246 5.95 -0.84 -1.66
CA ILE A 246 7.15 -0.03 -1.40
C ILE A 246 7.13 1.19 -2.32
N TYR A 247 7.71 2.30 -1.86
CA TYR A 247 7.89 3.50 -2.68
C TYR A 247 9.31 4.05 -2.67
N HIS A 248 9.61 4.85 -3.69
CA HIS A 248 10.85 5.59 -3.81
C HIS A 248 10.67 6.93 -4.54
N HIS A 249 11.69 7.79 -4.43
CA HIS A 249 11.79 9.03 -5.16
C HIS A 249 13.05 8.97 -6.03
N PRO A 250 12.95 9.05 -7.37
CA PRO A 250 14.13 8.98 -8.24
C PRO A 250 15.19 10.05 -7.91
N SER A 251 14.78 11.21 -7.41
CA SER A 251 15.65 12.31 -6.97
C SER A 251 16.58 11.98 -5.79
N HIS A 252 16.42 10.80 -5.17
CA HIS A 252 17.32 10.31 -4.12
C HIS A 252 18.52 9.50 -4.64
N ASP A 253 18.61 9.27 -5.96
CA ASP A 253 19.73 8.60 -6.64
C ASP A 253 20.09 7.23 -6.02
N GLN A 254 19.08 6.36 -5.82
CA GLN A 254 19.26 5.00 -5.24
C GLN A 254 19.04 3.89 -6.27
N LEU A 255 19.47 4.09 -7.52
CA LEU A 255 19.26 3.14 -8.64
C LEU A 255 19.79 1.74 -8.32
N ASN A 256 21.02 1.63 -7.82
CA ASN A 256 21.65 0.34 -7.50
C ASN A 256 20.89 -0.42 -6.41
N LEU A 257 20.44 0.28 -5.38
CA LEU A 257 19.64 -0.31 -4.31
C LEU A 257 18.32 -0.86 -4.84
N PHE A 258 17.58 -0.09 -5.64
CA PHE A 258 16.29 -0.55 -6.17
C PHE A 258 16.43 -1.62 -7.24
N ASN A 259 17.50 -1.61 -8.05
CA ASN A 259 17.81 -2.74 -8.90
C ASN A 259 17.98 -4.03 -8.06
N LYS A 260 18.74 -3.98 -6.95
CA LYS A 260 18.91 -5.11 -6.02
C LYS A 260 17.59 -5.54 -5.37
N VAL A 261 16.73 -4.59 -5.01
CA VAL A 261 15.37 -4.88 -4.50
C VAL A 261 14.52 -5.60 -5.53
N PHE A 262 14.51 -5.14 -6.78
CA PHE A 262 13.69 -5.74 -7.83
C PHE A 262 14.21 -7.13 -8.25
N GLU A 263 15.54 -7.31 -8.32
CA GLU A 263 16.16 -8.63 -8.51
C GLU A 263 15.73 -9.61 -7.42
N TYR A 264 15.61 -9.14 -6.16
CA TYR A 264 15.11 -9.97 -5.08
C TYR A 264 13.64 -10.34 -5.20
N ILE A 265 12.77 -9.37 -5.53
CA ILE A 265 11.35 -9.61 -5.83
C ILE A 265 11.22 -10.68 -6.93
N ASN A 266 12.04 -10.57 -7.99
CA ASN A 266 12.09 -11.54 -9.09
C ASN A 266 12.54 -12.93 -8.63
N SER A 267 13.62 -13.01 -7.83
CA SER A 267 14.14 -14.27 -7.31
C SER A 267 13.13 -15.06 -6.44
N LYS A 268 12.15 -14.35 -5.87
CA LYS A 268 11.07 -14.93 -5.06
C LYS A 268 9.82 -15.27 -5.87
N ASN A 269 9.81 -15.03 -7.18
CA ASN A 269 8.67 -15.24 -8.07
C ASN A 269 7.39 -14.56 -7.56
N ILE A 270 7.51 -13.33 -7.06
CA ILE A 270 6.38 -12.57 -6.51
C ILE A 270 5.61 -11.94 -7.66
N ASN A 271 4.28 -12.08 -7.63
CA ASN A 271 3.41 -11.45 -8.62
C ASN A 271 3.41 -9.93 -8.46
N LYS A 272 3.20 -9.21 -9.55
CA LYS A 272 3.32 -7.75 -9.61
C LYS A 272 2.09 -7.17 -10.27
N MET A 273 1.66 -6.01 -9.82
CA MET A 273 0.62 -5.19 -10.44
C MET A 273 0.96 -3.72 -10.24
N ASN A 274 0.44 -2.85 -11.09
CA ASN A 274 0.34 -1.43 -10.75
C ASN A 274 -0.90 -1.17 -9.87
N TYR A 275 -1.00 0.03 -9.32
CA TYR A 275 -2.08 0.41 -8.42
C TYR A 275 -3.45 0.45 -9.12
N LYS A 276 -3.53 0.89 -10.38
CA LYS A 276 -4.78 0.89 -11.16
C LYS A 276 -5.34 -0.51 -11.30
N GLU A 277 -4.54 -1.46 -11.77
CA GLU A 277 -4.93 -2.86 -11.92
C GLU A 277 -5.41 -3.44 -10.59
N PHE A 278 -4.65 -3.21 -9.50
CA PHE A 278 -5.00 -3.75 -8.19
C PHE A 278 -6.26 -3.09 -7.63
N SER A 279 -6.43 -1.78 -7.80
CA SER A 279 -7.64 -1.06 -7.39
C SER A 279 -8.89 -1.58 -8.11
N ASN A 280 -8.78 -1.83 -9.41
CA ASN A 280 -9.88 -2.36 -10.21
C ASN A 280 -10.25 -3.78 -9.78
N TRP A 281 -9.25 -4.64 -9.59
CA TRP A 281 -9.46 -5.99 -9.07
C TRP A 281 -10.06 -5.96 -7.66
N TRP A 282 -9.57 -5.09 -6.77
CA TRP A 282 -10.08 -4.98 -5.40
C TRP A 282 -11.54 -4.57 -5.37
N LYS A 283 -11.95 -3.64 -6.24
CA LYS A 283 -13.36 -3.23 -6.39
C LYS A 283 -14.24 -4.40 -6.80
N LYS A 284 -13.83 -5.18 -7.81
CA LYS A 284 -14.55 -6.40 -8.21
C LYS A 284 -14.63 -7.43 -7.08
N ARG A 285 -13.54 -7.60 -6.32
CA ARG A 285 -13.50 -8.49 -5.16
C ARG A 285 -14.51 -8.07 -4.09
N LEU A 286 -14.66 -6.77 -3.84
CA LEU A 286 -15.62 -6.25 -2.85
C LEU A 286 -17.07 -6.38 -3.30
N SER A 287 -17.35 -6.41 -4.61
CA SER A 287 -18.69 -6.64 -5.14
C SER A 287 -19.08 -8.11 -5.25
N PHE A 288 -18.12 -9.04 -5.14
CA PHE A 288 -18.37 -10.47 -5.27
C PHE A 288 -19.23 -10.99 -4.11
N GLN A 289 -20.45 -11.44 -4.43
CA GLN A 289 -21.39 -12.02 -3.47
C GLN A 289 -21.28 -13.54 -3.47
N TYR A 290 -21.27 -14.13 -2.28
CA TYR A 290 -21.22 -15.57 -2.09
C TYR A 290 -21.86 -15.96 -0.75
N GLU A 291 -22.41 -17.17 -0.71
CA GLU A 291 -22.95 -17.81 0.48
C GLU A 291 -22.24 -19.16 0.67
N LEU A 292 -21.97 -19.51 1.93
CA LEU A 292 -21.29 -20.73 2.29
C LEU A 292 -22.15 -21.55 3.24
N ASN A 293 -22.27 -22.83 2.97
CA ASN A 293 -22.82 -23.81 3.90
C ASN A 293 -21.77 -24.89 4.19
N PHE A 294 -21.68 -25.33 5.44
CA PHE A 294 -20.75 -26.37 5.86
C PHE A 294 -21.52 -27.55 6.43
N ALA A 295 -21.35 -28.71 5.82
CA ALA A 295 -21.94 -29.98 6.26
C ALA A 295 -21.07 -31.14 5.79
N ASN A 296 -20.98 -32.22 6.57
CA ASN A 296 -20.25 -33.44 6.21
C ASN A 296 -18.80 -33.18 5.72
N ASP A 297 -18.06 -32.30 6.42
CA ASP A 297 -16.69 -31.92 6.06
C ASP A 297 -16.53 -31.30 4.66
N GLU A 298 -17.62 -30.73 4.13
CA GLU A 298 -17.68 -30.12 2.81
C GLU A 298 -18.25 -28.70 2.88
N ILE A 299 -17.56 -27.76 2.24
CA ILE A 299 -18.00 -26.37 2.08
C ILE A 299 -18.70 -26.25 0.73
N ASN A 300 -20.01 -26.05 0.77
CA ASN A 300 -20.84 -25.76 -0.39
C ASN A 300 -20.91 -24.25 -0.60
N CYS A 301 -20.57 -23.80 -1.81
CA CYS A 301 -20.48 -22.39 -2.16
C CYS A 301 -21.54 -22.05 -3.21
N ASN A 302 -22.42 -21.10 -2.86
CA ASN A 302 -23.35 -20.50 -3.80
C ASN A 302 -22.85 -19.10 -4.17
N PHE A 303 -22.78 -18.77 -5.45
CA PHE A 303 -22.34 -17.47 -5.94
C PHE A 303 -22.98 -17.20 -7.30
N GLU A 304 -23.23 -15.93 -7.61
CA GLU A 304 -23.99 -15.56 -8.82
C GLU A 304 -23.28 -15.92 -10.12
N ASN A 305 -21.95 -15.78 -10.16
CA ASN A 305 -21.15 -15.97 -11.37
C ASN A 305 -19.87 -16.76 -11.09
N GLU A 306 -19.60 -17.79 -11.89
CA GLU A 306 -18.32 -18.51 -11.87
C GLU A 306 -17.18 -17.56 -12.24
N THR A 307 -16.11 -17.56 -11.42
CA THR A 307 -14.95 -16.71 -11.63
C THR A 307 -13.67 -17.39 -11.18
N SER A 308 -12.62 -17.21 -11.98
CA SER A 308 -11.25 -17.63 -11.63
C SER A 308 -10.41 -16.47 -11.07
N GLU A 309 -10.98 -15.26 -10.98
CA GLU A 309 -10.27 -14.06 -10.49
C GLU A 309 -10.06 -14.08 -8.97
N PHE A 310 -10.89 -14.80 -8.23
CA PHE A 310 -10.88 -14.85 -6.76
C PHE A 310 -10.60 -16.26 -6.24
N SER A 311 -10.16 -16.32 -5.00
CA SER A 311 -9.92 -17.56 -4.27
C SER A 311 -10.41 -17.40 -2.83
N PHE A 312 -10.59 -18.52 -2.14
CA PHE A 312 -10.79 -18.53 -0.70
C PHE A 312 -9.48 -18.81 0.01
N LYS A 313 -9.32 -18.18 1.18
CA LYS A 313 -8.49 -18.70 2.25
C LYS A 313 -9.40 -19.42 3.23
N ILE A 314 -9.09 -20.68 3.48
CA ILE A 314 -9.78 -21.53 4.44
C ILE A 314 -8.79 -21.82 5.58
N SER A 315 -9.20 -21.57 6.81
CA SER A 315 -8.46 -21.92 8.02
C SER A 315 -9.24 -22.95 8.83
N TYR A 316 -8.60 -24.05 9.20
CA TYR A 316 -9.20 -25.13 10.00
C TYR A 316 -8.10 -25.92 10.72
N ASN A 317 -8.34 -26.34 11.97
CA ASN A 317 -7.37 -27.08 12.80
C ASN A 317 -5.96 -26.47 12.83
N ASN A 318 -5.86 -25.15 13.03
CA ASN A 318 -4.62 -24.36 13.02
C ASN A 318 -3.83 -24.36 11.70
N LYS A 319 -4.37 -24.97 10.64
CA LYS A 319 -3.80 -24.94 9.30
C LYS A 319 -4.60 -24.02 8.40
N SER A 320 -4.02 -23.63 7.27
CA SER A 320 -4.73 -22.88 6.24
C SER A 320 -4.36 -23.30 4.83
N VAL A 321 -5.26 -23.03 3.89
CA VAL A 321 -5.07 -23.27 2.46
C VAL A 321 -5.68 -22.12 1.66
N ILE A 322 -5.06 -21.82 0.53
CA ILE A 322 -5.60 -20.90 -0.48
C ILE A 322 -6.03 -21.74 -1.66
N THR A 323 -7.31 -21.67 -2.05
CA THR A 323 -7.89 -22.51 -3.10
C THR A 323 -8.82 -21.69 -3.99
N ALA A 324 -8.87 -22.04 -5.27
CA ALA A 324 -9.84 -21.46 -6.19
C ALA A 324 -11.26 -21.71 -5.67
N ILE A 325 -12.17 -20.77 -5.95
CA ILE A 325 -13.58 -20.91 -5.60
C ILE A 325 -14.19 -22.01 -6.46
N LYS A 326 -14.87 -22.96 -5.83
CA LYS A 326 -15.59 -24.07 -6.46
C LYS A 326 -16.96 -24.18 -5.81
N LYS A 327 -17.94 -24.76 -6.51
CA LYS A 327 -19.28 -25.03 -5.95
C LYS A 327 -19.22 -25.92 -4.71
N SER A 328 -18.28 -26.85 -4.70
CA SER A 328 -18.02 -27.68 -3.54
C SER A 328 -16.51 -27.82 -3.27
N ILE A 329 -16.16 -27.80 -1.98
CA ILE A 329 -14.79 -27.93 -1.47
C ILE A 329 -14.80 -28.88 -0.28
N LYS A 330 -14.29 -30.10 -0.48
CA LYS A 330 -14.11 -31.09 0.58
C LYS A 330 -12.82 -30.81 1.35
N LEU A 331 -12.88 -30.86 2.69
CA LEU A 331 -11.74 -30.47 3.53
C LEU A 331 -10.60 -31.49 3.55
N ASP A 332 -10.90 -32.77 3.36
CA ASP A 332 -9.95 -33.88 3.32
C ASP A 332 -9.09 -33.90 2.04
N GLU A 333 -9.59 -33.33 0.94
CA GLU A 333 -8.88 -33.17 -0.33
C GLU A 333 -7.93 -31.94 -0.37
N LEU A 334 -7.93 -31.11 0.69
CA LEU A 334 -7.15 -29.87 0.71
C LEU A 334 -5.71 -30.08 1.15
N ASN A 335 -4.78 -29.43 0.42
CA ASN A 335 -3.37 -29.37 0.77
C ASN A 335 -3.10 -28.33 1.87
N TRP A 336 -3.45 -28.68 3.10
CA TRP A 336 -3.28 -27.85 4.29
C TRP A 336 -1.83 -27.44 4.55
N LYS A 337 -1.63 -26.20 5.00
CA LYS A 337 -0.31 -25.67 5.37
C LYS A 337 -0.34 -25.05 6.75
N GLU A 338 0.76 -25.25 7.47
CA GLU A 338 1.03 -24.52 8.70
C GLU A 338 1.20 -23.02 8.42
N PRO A 339 0.75 -22.13 9.32
CA PRO A 339 0.98 -20.71 9.20
C PRO A 339 2.48 -20.40 9.18
N GLY A 340 2.86 -19.40 8.37
CA GLY A 340 4.23 -18.91 8.33
C GLY A 340 4.68 -18.42 9.70
N LYS A 341 5.87 -18.84 10.13
CA LYS A 341 6.50 -18.34 11.35
C LYS A 341 7.18 -17.01 11.05
N VAL A 342 7.03 -16.05 11.95
CA VAL A 342 7.80 -14.82 11.91
C VAL A 342 8.48 -14.60 13.24
N GLU A 343 9.72 -14.15 13.18
CA GLU A 343 10.49 -13.84 14.38
C GLU A 343 9.78 -12.82 15.26
N TRP A 344 9.82 -13.10 16.56
CA TRP A 344 9.32 -12.20 17.57
C TRP A 344 10.23 -10.98 17.66
N ILE A 345 9.61 -9.82 17.56
CA ILE A 345 10.31 -8.55 17.68
C ILE A 345 10.66 -8.31 19.15
N SER A 346 11.94 -8.39 19.50
CA SER A 346 12.42 -8.06 20.84
C SER A 346 12.43 -6.55 21.07
N ASN A 347 12.25 -6.14 22.34
CA ASN A 347 12.39 -4.74 22.77
C ASN A 347 11.49 -3.73 22.02
N LEU A 348 10.25 -4.11 21.68
CA LEU A 348 9.27 -3.25 21.01
C LEU A 348 9.03 -1.91 21.72
N GLU A 349 9.21 -1.87 23.04
CA GLU A 349 9.09 -0.67 23.87
C GLU A 349 9.99 0.48 23.40
N ARG A 350 11.11 0.17 22.73
CA ARG A 350 12.01 1.17 22.15
C ARG A 350 11.32 2.06 21.12
N THR A 351 10.29 1.56 20.44
CA THR A 351 9.50 2.35 19.48
C THR A 351 8.62 3.41 20.17
N ARG A 352 8.36 3.25 21.47
CA ARG A 352 7.51 4.15 22.29
C ARG A 352 8.31 5.18 23.07
N LYS A 353 9.63 4.98 23.23
CA LYS A 353 10.51 5.93 23.93
C LYS A 353 10.60 7.24 23.14
N LYS A 354 10.33 8.38 23.78
CA LYS A 354 10.55 9.70 23.18
C LYS A 354 12.04 9.92 22.92
N HIS A 355 12.39 10.54 21.80
CA HIS A 355 13.76 10.94 21.49
C HIS A 355 13.77 12.38 20.98
N TRP A 356 14.77 13.17 21.36
CA TRP A 356 14.83 14.59 20.99
C TRP A 356 14.80 14.81 19.46
N ARG A 357 15.37 13.88 18.69
CA ARG A 357 15.29 13.89 17.21
C ARG A 357 13.86 13.83 16.68
N ASP A 358 12.92 13.24 17.40
CA ASP A 358 11.51 13.23 16.98
C ASP A 358 10.94 14.66 16.93
N ILE A 359 11.38 15.53 17.85
CA ILE A 359 11.02 16.95 17.90
C ILE A 359 11.68 17.69 16.73
N LEU A 360 12.98 17.46 16.50
CA LEU A 360 13.72 18.05 15.38
C LEU A 360 13.07 17.67 14.04
N TYR A 361 12.80 16.38 13.81
CA TYR A 361 12.16 15.93 12.57
C TYR A 361 10.75 16.48 12.39
N ASN A 362 9.98 16.69 13.47
CA ASN A 362 8.70 17.37 13.38
C ASN A 362 8.85 18.84 13.00
N TYR A 363 9.86 19.54 13.55
CA TYR A 363 10.17 20.91 13.16
C TYR A 363 10.58 20.99 11.69
N GLU A 364 11.48 20.12 11.24
CA GLU A 364 11.93 20.05 9.84
C GLU A 364 10.77 19.75 8.88
N SER A 365 9.90 18.79 9.22
CA SER A 365 8.68 18.52 8.44
C SER A 365 7.78 19.76 8.34
N LYS A 366 7.61 20.52 9.43
CA LYS A 366 6.83 21.76 9.42
C LYS A 366 7.51 22.87 8.60
N LYS A 367 8.83 23.01 8.71
CA LYS A 367 9.62 23.98 7.95
C LYS A 367 9.58 23.68 6.45
N GLY A 368 9.73 22.41 6.06
CA GLY A 368 9.60 21.98 4.66
C GLY A 368 8.25 22.34 4.06
N LYS A 369 7.16 22.21 4.83
CA LYS A 369 5.82 22.59 4.39
C LYS A 369 5.57 24.11 4.29
N ARG A 370 6.41 24.94 4.91
CA ARG A 370 6.29 26.41 4.87
C ARG A 370 7.08 27.06 3.71
N ASN A 371 8.05 26.33 3.17
CA ASN A 371 8.97 26.82 2.14
C ASN A 371 8.56 26.40 0.71
N VAL A 372 7.38 25.78 0.56
CA VAL A 372 6.72 25.35 -0.69
C VAL A 372 5.39 26.09 -0.78
#